data_AF-A0A8T5XJD0-F1
#
_entry.id   AF-A0A8T5XJD0-F1
#
_cell.length_a   1.000
_cell.length_b   1.000
_cell.length_c   1.000
_cell.angle_alpha   90.00
_cell.angle_beta   90.00
_cell.angle_gamma   90.00
#
_symmetry.space_group_name_H-M   'P 1'
#
loop_
_entity.id
_entity.type
_entity.pdbx_description
1 polymer ?
#
loop_
_entity_poly.entity_id
_entity_poly.type
_entity_poly.pdbx_seq_one_letter_code
_entity_poly.pdbx_strand_id
1 'polypeptide(L)'
;MKKKGNEVYFKDHYRLKEFDEYIFSPLDTNVFLKINEKDKTKLSHLRNDILKELNNECNSYDEYTIKWGVEDNKKYKLAKGVFIPPGKDKSFVKGIVKTNNTISYNYPLDTDSEVNNIQCKVEKIVFYIYEYGIGTISMKVNVSADKSITVEQMDQVSEFINNKFRKTLSNLCIFVRDTFKRITSNKEAALSLELFKRNNRKLSRDCIPWTHRIYHINDNELLTSDKPGEFFRFLVTPSSQVDIHDFSIYDHRYIYFGWGHSIIITDEYDDGYEQTTVNIDYYIRLVEIAQAKWQCLNKVNSMVDSELLYFNSRFEDIKLKHIEQTIYEIQLFNTNINSILRSLDDLKITFDTEKRNLLKELNDRWHVDTLKENLLSSMDEIEKKLMYLRDRKISINDGRLNSILFILTIISSIEVFVTIYNLIWADNTKAIVSEAVFTFSSTITLLIFIIFYINRRKI
;
A
#
# COMPACT_ATOMS: atom_id res chain seq x y z
N MET A 1 10.40 29.58 52.05
CA MET A 1 11.13 29.40 50.78
C MET A 1 10.12 29.04 49.70
N LYS A 2 9.88 29.95 48.75
CA LYS A 2 8.99 29.76 47.60
C LYS A 2 9.76 29.09 46.46
N LYS A 3 9.22 28.04 45.87
CA LYS A 3 9.38 27.73 44.45
C LYS A 3 7.99 27.57 43.86
N LYS A 4 7.49 28.65 43.24
CA LYS A 4 6.45 28.58 42.21
C LYS A 4 7.15 28.09 40.95
N GLY A 5 6.85 26.88 40.52
CA GLY A 5 7.24 26.38 39.20
C GLY A 5 6.45 27.13 38.15
N ASN A 6 7.17 27.64 37.15
CA ASN A 6 6.65 28.32 35.98
C ASN A 6 5.86 27.33 35.12
N GLU A 7 4.54 27.26 35.32
CA GLU A 7 3.62 26.94 34.23
C GLU A 7 3.23 28.25 33.58
N VAL A 8 4.08 28.73 32.65
CA VAL A 8 3.66 29.75 31.70
C VAL A 8 2.74 29.03 30.72
N TYR A 9 1.45 29.08 31.00
CA TYR A 9 0.41 28.76 30.04
C TYR A 9 0.56 29.74 28.87
N PHE A 10 1.29 29.37 27.80
CA PHE A 10 1.14 30.01 26.50
C PHE A 10 -0.19 29.55 25.90
N LYS A 11 -1.27 30.05 26.51
CA LYS A 11 -2.65 29.97 26.05
C LYS A 11 -3.06 31.29 25.38
N ASP A 12 -2.10 32.06 24.88
CA ASP A 12 -2.40 33.18 24.01
C ASP A 12 -2.54 32.61 22.60
N HIS A 13 -3.80 32.57 22.15
CA HIS A 13 -4.23 31.87 20.95
C HIS A 13 -3.67 32.64 19.76
N TYR A 14 -2.57 32.16 19.18
CA TYR A 14 -2.06 32.68 17.92
C TYR A 14 -3.20 32.66 16.89
N ARG A 15 -3.39 33.78 16.18
CA ARG A 15 -4.55 33.98 15.31
C ARG A 15 -4.15 34.19 13.86
N LEU A 16 -4.79 33.44 12.97
CA LEU A 16 -4.51 33.44 11.55
C LEU A 16 -5.66 34.05 10.75
N LYS A 17 -5.36 34.57 9.57
CA LYS A 17 -6.37 34.99 8.60
C LYS A 17 -6.52 34.01 7.43
N GLU A 18 -5.43 33.32 7.06
CA GLU A 18 -5.37 32.47 5.86
C GLU A 18 -4.57 31.17 6.09
N PHE A 19 -4.98 30.09 5.41
CA PHE A 19 -4.26 28.80 5.30
C PHE A 19 -4.85 27.92 4.18
N ASP A 20 -4.03 27.07 3.54
CA ASP A 20 -4.30 26.76 2.13
C ASP A 20 -4.44 25.30 1.65
N GLU A 21 -4.05 24.23 2.39
CA GLU A 21 -3.84 22.93 1.70
C GLU A 21 -4.29 21.62 2.41
N TYR A 22 -4.90 20.73 1.61
CA TYR A 22 -5.44 19.44 2.04
C TYR A 22 -5.01 18.31 1.10
N ILE A 23 -4.36 17.29 1.64
CA ILE A 23 -4.02 16.08 0.90
C ILE A 23 -4.96 14.96 1.35
N PHE A 24 -5.91 14.62 0.50
CA PHE A 24 -6.85 13.53 0.77
C PHE A 24 -6.20 12.17 0.55
N SER A 25 -6.65 11.18 1.32
CA SER A 25 -6.10 9.83 1.27
C SER A 25 -6.09 9.25 -0.14
N PRO A 26 -5.11 8.38 -0.40
CA PRO A 26 -5.02 7.64 -1.63
C PRO A 26 -6.30 6.94 -2.09
N LEU A 27 -6.52 7.04 -3.40
CA LEU A 27 -7.43 6.25 -4.20
C LEU A 27 -6.93 4.81 -4.30
N ASP A 28 -7.75 3.86 -3.85
CA ASP A 28 -7.41 2.46 -4.00
C ASP A 28 -7.73 1.92 -5.42
N THR A 29 -6.79 2.04 -6.36
CA THR A 29 -6.99 1.57 -7.73
C THR A 29 -6.88 0.06 -7.88
N ASN A 30 -6.29 -0.69 -6.95
CA ASN A 30 -6.14 -2.15 -7.02
C ASN A 30 -5.52 -2.70 -8.32
N VAL A 31 -4.82 -1.88 -9.10
CA VAL A 31 -4.17 -2.33 -10.33
C VAL A 31 -2.70 -1.96 -10.30
N PHE A 32 -1.85 -2.96 -10.08
CA PHE A 32 -0.41 -2.79 -10.10
C PHE A 32 0.08 -2.96 -11.54
N LEU A 33 0.92 -2.07 -12.03
CA LEU A 33 1.49 -2.18 -13.37
C LEU A 33 2.82 -2.95 -13.30
N LYS A 34 2.94 -4.02 -14.08
CA LYS A 34 4.18 -4.75 -14.30
C LYS A 34 5.12 -3.89 -15.13
N ILE A 35 6.13 -3.34 -14.50
CA ILE A 35 7.11 -2.50 -15.19
C ILE A 35 8.36 -3.31 -15.44
N ASN A 36 8.56 -3.70 -16.70
CA ASN A 36 9.85 -4.19 -17.15
C ASN A 36 10.74 -3.00 -17.49
N GLU A 37 11.59 -2.60 -16.56
CA GLU A 37 12.48 -1.43 -16.70
C GLU A 37 13.47 -1.55 -17.85
N LYS A 38 13.73 -2.77 -18.33
CA LYS A 38 14.59 -3.02 -19.48
C LYS A 38 13.97 -2.53 -20.80
N ASP A 39 12.68 -2.21 -20.81
CA ASP A 39 11.92 -1.82 -22.02
C ASP A 39 11.16 -0.50 -21.81
N LYS A 40 11.92 0.59 -21.62
CA LYS A 40 11.38 1.95 -21.41
C LYS A 40 10.37 2.39 -22.48
N THR A 41 10.55 1.90 -23.70
CA THR A 41 9.66 2.14 -24.85
C THR A 41 8.26 1.61 -24.60
N LYS A 42 8.11 0.37 -24.11
CA LYS A 42 6.80 -0.21 -23.81
C LYS A 42 6.05 0.56 -22.72
N LEU A 43 6.78 1.07 -21.72
CA LEU A 43 6.19 1.84 -20.63
C LEU A 43 5.60 3.17 -21.11
N SER A 44 6.31 3.89 -21.98
CA SER A 44 5.80 5.15 -22.54
C SER A 44 4.57 4.92 -23.42
N HIS A 45 4.54 3.84 -24.21
CA HIS A 45 3.37 3.50 -25.03
C HIS A 45 2.16 3.17 -24.16
N LEU A 46 2.33 2.27 -23.18
CA LEU A 46 1.28 1.91 -22.23
C LEU A 46 0.69 3.14 -21.53
N ARG A 47 1.55 4.05 -21.05
CA ARG A 47 1.11 5.29 -20.40
C ARG A 47 0.31 6.18 -21.35
N ASN A 48 0.81 6.38 -22.57
CA ASN A 48 0.14 7.23 -23.55
C ASN A 48 -1.22 6.66 -23.97
N ASP A 49 -1.32 5.34 -24.09
CA ASP A 49 -2.59 4.66 -24.39
C ASP A 49 -3.59 4.84 -23.24
N ILE A 50 -3.15 4.61 -22.00
CA ILE A 50 -3.98 4.83 -20.81
C ILE A 50 -4.42 6.30 -20.71
N LEU A 51 -3.53 7.26 -20.97
CA LEU A 51 -3.87 8.68 -20.96
C LEU A 51 -4.88 9.05 -22.04
N LYS A 52 -4.78 8.46 -23.22
CA LYS A 52 -5.74 8.69 -24.31
C LYS A 52 -7.12 8.17 -23.91
N GLU A 53 -7.19 6.95 -23.36
CA GLU A 53 -8.45 6.38 -22.90
C GLU A 53 -9.04 7.16 -21.71
N LEU A 54 -8.23 7.60 -20.74
CA LEU A 54 -8.67 8.44 -19.63
C LEU A 54 -9.21 9.80 -20.11
N ASN A 55 -8.57 10.44 -21.09
CA ASN A 55 -9.09 11.70 -21.66
C ASN A 55 -10.35 11.50 -22.51
N ASN A 56 -10.63 10.28 -22.98
CA ASN A 56 -11.86 9.96 -23.71
C ASN A 56 -13.01 9.59 -22.77
N GLU A 57 -12.73 8.81 -21.73
CA GLU A 57 -13.76 8.16 -20.90
C GLU A 57 -13.89 8.76 -19.49
N CYS A 58 -12.90 9.55 -19.05
CA CYS A 58 -12.82 10.11 -17.69
C CYS A 58 -12.47 11.62 -17.72
N ASN A 59 -13.05 12.38 -18.65
CA ASN A 59 -12.78 13.81 -18.79
C ASN A 59 -13.77 14.72 -18.05
N SER A 60 -14.90 14.18 -17.59
CA SER A 60 -15.88 14.92 -16.79
C SER A 60 -16.67 13.99 -15.88
N TYR A 61 -17.08 14.53 -14.74
CA TYR A 61 -18.02 13.89 -13.81
C TYR A 61 -18.79 14.98 -13.09
N ASP A 62 -20.12 15.01 -13.23
CA ASP A 62 -20.98 16.09 -12.74
C ASP A 62 -20.45 17.49 -13.14
N GLU A 63 -20.12 18.34 -12.16
CA GLU A 63 -19.59 19.69 -12.33
C GLU A 63 -18.05 19.73 -12.51
N TYR A 64 -17.38 18.58 -12.43
CA TYR A 64 -15.93 18.47 -12.50
C TYR A 64 -15.47 18.15 -13.92
N THR A 65 -14.51 18.93 -14.43
CA THR A 65 -13.79 18.60 -15.67
C THR A 65 -12.37 18.17 -15.33
N ILE A 66 -11.95 17.00 -15.80
CA ILE A 66 -10.63 16.42 -15.54
C ILE A 66 -9.79 16.45 -16.82
N LYS A 67 -8.58 17.01 -16.73
CA LYS A 67 -7.58 16.94 -17.79
C LYS A 67 -6.46 16.01 -17.38
N TRP A 68 -6.29 14.90 -18.10
CA TRP A 68 -5.24 13.92 -17.84
C TRP A 68 -3.98 14.21 -18.65
N GLY A 69 -2.83 14.01 -18.01
CA GLY A 69 -1.52 14.14 -18.62
C GLY A 69 -0.43 13.44 -17.81
N VAL A 70 0.81 13.73 -18.18
CA VAL A 70 1.99 13.31 -17.40
C VAL A 70 2.41 14.48 -16.53
N GLU A 71 2.93 14.18 -15.35
CA GLU A 71 3.57 15.17 -14.51
C GLU A 71 4.82 15.76 -15.20
N ASP A 72 4.83 17.07 -15.42
CA ASP A 72 5.99 17.76 -15.98
C ASP A 72 7.04 17.99 -14.90
N ASN A 73 7.99 17.05 -14.82
CA ASN A 73 9.10 17.11 -13.88
C ASN A 73 10.15 18.18 -14.23
N LYS A 74 10.06 18.87 -15.38
CA LYS A 74 11.05 19.88 -15.78
C LYS A 74 11.04 21.11 -14.88
N LYS A 75 9.88 21.53 -14.37
CA LYS A 75 9.74 22.65 -13.43
C LYS A 75 10.45 22.42 -12.10
N TYR A 76 10.69 21.16 -11.74
CA TYR A 76 11.35 20.76 -10.50
C TYR A 76 12.88 20.68 -10.66
N LYS A 77 13.42 20.71 -11.90
CA LYS A 77 14.85 20.61 -12.18
C LYS A 77 15.66 21.89 -11.93
N LEU A 78 15.00 23.06 -11.94
CA LEU A 78 15.65 24.37 -11.83
C LEU A 78 16.03 24.72 -10.38
N ALA A 79 15.28 24.21 -9.39
CA ALA A 79 15.71 24.22 -8.01
C ALA A 79 16.88 23.21 -7.86
N LYS A 80 18.09 23.67 -7.57
CA LYS A 80 19.22 22.77 -7.30
C LYS A 80 18.81 21.75 -6.23
N GLY A 81 18.60 20.51 -6.67
CA GLY A 81 18.31 19.37 -5.79
C GLY A 81 16.83 19.08 -5.56
N VAL A 82 16.01 18.90 -6.62
CA VAL A 82 14.68 18.27 -6.49
C VAL A 82 14.33 17.31 -7.65
N PHE A 83 14.14 16.04 -7.26
CA PHE A 83 13.46 14.92 -7.93
C PHE A 83 14.03 14.31 -9.25
N ILE A 84 14.45 13.04 -9.06
CA ILE A 84 14.49 11.86 -9.95
C ILE A 84 15.77 11.66 -10.78
N PRO A 85 16.42 10.47 -10.69
CA PRO A 85 17.37 10.05 -11.73
C PRO A 85 16.71 10.04 -13.13
N PRO A 86 17.49 10.16 -14.22
CA PRO A 86 16.93 10.14 -15.58
C PRO A 86 16.18 8.84 -15.89
N GLY A 87 14.84 8.89 -15.91
CA GLY A 87 14.01 7.89 -16.61
C GLY A 87 12.79 7.25 -15.92
N LYS A 88 12.25 7.74 -14.79
CA LYS A 88 10.96 7.27 -14.24
C LYS A 88 10.15 8.44 -13.65
N ASP A 89 9.01 8.77 -14.24
CA ASP A 89 8.14 9.85 -13.75
C ASP A 89 7.43 9.40 -12.46
N LYS A 90 7.53 10.18 -11.38
CA LYS A 90 7.06 9.78 -10.03
C LYS A 90 5.54 9.69 -9.90
N SER A 91 4.76 10.11 -10.88
CA SER A 91 3.38 9.66 -11.08
C SER A 91 3.25 9.06 -12.48
N PHE A 92 2.55 7.95 -12.59
CA PHE A 92 2.33 7.29 -13.86
C PHE A 92 1.41 8.14 -14.74
N VAL A 93 0.33 8.69 -14.16
CA VAL A 93 -0.54 9.69 -14.78
C VAL A 93 -1.00 10.73 -13.76
N LYS A 94 -1.30 11.94 -14.24
CA LYS A 94 -1.77 13.09 -13.46
C LYS A 94 -3.08 13.63 -14.05
N GLY A 95 -4.10 13.84 -13.22
CA GLY A 95 -5.36 14.48 -13.58
C GLY A 95 -5.50 15.83 -12.88
N ILE A 96 -5.74 16.91 -13.61
CA ILE A 96 -6.06 18.22 -13.02
C ILE A 96 -7.56 18.44 -13.17
N VAL A 97 -8.23 18.66 -12.05
CA VAL A 97 -9.66 18.90 -12.02
C VAL A 97 -9.92 20.41 -11.95
N LYS A 98 -10.80 20.89 -12.82
CA LYS A 98 -11.33 22.26 -12.76
C LYS A 98 -12.66 22.25 -12.02
N THR A 99 -12.80 23.16 -11.07
CA THR A 99 -14.04 23.43 -10.32
C THR A 99 -14.08 24.91 -9.93
N ASN A 100 -15.27 25.47 -9.76
CA ASN A 100 -15.50 26.82 -9.24
C ASN A 100 -16.13 26.79 -7.84
N ASN A 101 -16.01 25.66 -7.13
CA ASN A 101 -16.69 25.45 -5.86
C ASN A 101 -16.14 26.37 -4.78
N THR A 102 -17.04 27.19 -4.24
CA THR A 102 -16.81 28.04 -3.08
C THR A 102 -17.85 27.68 -2.03
N ILE A 103 -17.41 27.45 -0.79
CA ILE A 103 -18.30 27.17 0.34
C ILE A 103 -18.06 28.19 1.44
N SER A 104 -19.13 28.61 2.10
CA SER A 104 -19.06 29.47 3.28
C SER A 104 -19.36 28.65 4.53
N TYR A 105 -18.57 28.87 5.57
CA TYR A 105 -18.71 28.27 6.88
C TYR A 105 -18.88 29.37 7.92
N ASN A 106 -20.04 29.38 8.58
CA ASN A 106 -20.32 30.33 9.64
C ASN A 106 -19.90 29.73 10.97
N TYR A 107 -18.86 30.27 11.58
CA TYR A 107 -18.39 29.84 12.88
C TYR A 107 -18.96 30.74 13.99
N PRO A 108 -19.73 30.20 14.96
CA PRO A 108 -20.19 30.99 16.10
C PRO A 108 -18.99 31.33 17.00
N LEU A 109 -18.80 32.61 17.32
CA LEU A 109 -17.82 33.00 18.34
C LEU A 109 -18.44 32.82 19.74
N ASP A 110 -17.60 32.64 20.77
CA ASP A 110 -18.02 32.43 22.17
C ASP A 110 -18.84 33.58 22.78
N THR A 111 -19.04 34.67 22.04
CA THR A 111 -19.96 35.77 22.36
C THR A 111 -21.25 35.63 21.56
N ASP A 112 -22.38 35.45 22.26
CA ASP A 112 -23.74 35.04 21.82
C ASP A 112 -24.38 35.74 20.59
N SER A 113 -23.69 36.63 19.88
CA SER A 113 -24.22 37.35 18.71
C SER A 113 -23.23 37.59 17.56
N GLU A 114 -21.95 37.23 17.70
CA GLU A 114 -20.98 37.44 16.62
C GLU A 114 -20.66 36.13 15.89
N VAL A 115 -20.84 36.12 14.57
CA VAL A 115 -20.44 35.01 13.70
C VAL A 115 -19.19 35.43 12.94
N ASN A 116 -18.16 34.58 12.96
CA ASN A 116 -17.04 34.71 12.03
C ASN A 116 -17.38 33.96 10.75
N ASN A 117 -17.53 34.67 9.64
CA ASN A 117 -17.78 34.05 8.35
C ASN A 117 -16.43 33.64 7.73
N ILE A 118 -16.30 32.36 7.45
CA ILE A 118 -15.10 31.75 6.91
C ILE A 118 -15.42 31.27 5.50
N GLN A 119 -14.81 31.91 4.51
CA GLN A 119 -14.95 31.52 3.11
C GLN A 119 -13.86 30.54 2.75
N CYS A 120 -14.25 29.41 2.14
CA CYS A 120 -13.32 28.38 1.68
C CYS A 120 -13.49 28.23 0.17
N LYS A 121 -12.46 28.55 -0.60
CA LYS A 121 -12.46 28.50 -2.05
C LYS A 121 -11.52 27.41 -2.55
N VAL A 122 -12.04 26.46 -3.33
CA VAL A 122 -11.20 25.43 -3.94
C VAL A 122 -10.43 26.05 -5.10
N GLU A 123 -9.10 26.09 -5.01
CA GLU A 123 -8.25 26.60 -6.08
C GLU A 123 -7.91 25.52 -7.10
N LYS A 124 -7.64 24.30 -6.60
CA LYS A 124 -7.06 23.23 -7.42
C LYS A 124 -7.32 21.88 -6.80
N ILE A 125 -7.74 20.91 -7.62
CA ILE A 125 -7.77 19.50 -7.24
C ILE A 125 -6.90 18.73 -8.24
N VAL A 126 -6.05 17.84 -7.72
CA VAL A 126 -5.10 17.05 -8.51
C VAL A 126 -5.20 15.58 -8.14
N PHE A 127 -5.39 14.73 -9.14
CA PHE A 127 -5.21 13.30 -9.05
C PHE A 127 -3.80 12.92 -9.48
N TYR A 128 -3.17 12.04 -8.72
CA TYR A 128 -1.99 11.30 -9.15
C TYR A 128 -2.34 9.83 -9.15
N ILE A 129 -1.97 9.08 -10.18
CA ILE A 129 -2.05 7.63 -10.18
C ILE A 129 -0.65 7.09 -10.38
N TYR A 130 -0.23 6.24 -9.46
CA TYR A 130 1.10 5.65 -9.43
C TYR A 130 1.07 4.26 -10.06
N GLU A 131 2.23 3.87 -10.59
CA GLU A 131 2.43 2.58 -11.24
C GLU A 131 2.16 1.37 -10.34
N TYR A 132 2.37 1.51 -9.03
CA TYR A 132 2.09 0.48 -8.04
C TYR A 132 0.61 0.47 -7.56
N GLY A 133 -0.33 0.93 -8.38
CA GLY A 133 -1.76 0.66 -8.17
C GLY A 133 -2.41 1.37 -6.99
N ILE A 134 -1.88 2.54 -6.67
CA ILE A 134 -2.41 3.49 -5.70
C ILE A 134 -2.51 4.83 -6.43
N GLY A 135 -3.57 5.60 -6.20
CA GLY A 135 -3.60 7.02 -6.58
C GLY A 135 -3.65 7.92 -5.36
N THR A 136 -3.37 9.21 -5.48
CA THR A 136 -3.62 10.23 -4.45
C THR A 136 -4.47 11.36 -5.00
N ILE A 137 -5.20 12.02 -4.12
CA ILE A 137 -5.95 13.23 -4.44
C ILE A 137 -5.47 14.36 -3.54
N SER A 138 -5.06 15.46 -4.15
CA SER A 138 -4.60 16.67 -3.45
C SER A 138 -5.54 17.80 -3.80
N MET A 139 -5.89 18.62 -2.81
CA MET A 139 -6.80 19.74 -2.96
C MET A 139 -6.23 20.97 -2.25
N LYS A 140 -6.06 22.05 -3.01
CA LYS A 140 -5.74 23.35 -2.48
C LYS A 140 -7.04 24.12 -2.22
N VAL A 141 -7.22 24.59 -0.99
CA VAL A 141 -8.37 25.36 -0.54
C VAL A 141 -7.87 26.61 0.13
N ASN A 142 -8.08 27.76 -0.48
CA ASN A 142 -7.81 29.03 0.16
C ASN A 142 -8.92 29.30 1.18
N VAL A 143 -8.54 29.47 2.45
CA VAL A 143 -9.46 29.78 3.55
C VAL A 143 -9.24 31.23 3.98
N SER A 144 -10.26 32.06 3.86
CA SER A 144 -10.23 33.46 4.32
C SER A 144 -11.31 33.68 5.38
N ALA A 145 -10.93 34.28 6.50
CA ALA A 145 -11.86 34.61 7.59
C ALA A 145 -12.02 36.12 7.77
N ASP A 146 -13.24 36.58 8.04
CA ASP A 146 -13.53 38.00 8.32
C ASP A 146 -12.81 38.48 9.59
N LYS A 147 -12.69 37.59 10.59
CA LYS A 147 -11.95 37.79 11.83
C LYS A 147 -10.86 36.74 11.98
N SER A 148 -9.78 37.12 12.64
CA SER A 148 -8.64 36.24 12.96
C SER A 148 -9.11 34.99 13.73
N ILE A 149 -8.74 33.80 13.26
CA ILE A 149 -9.13 32.50 13.85
C ILE A 149 -8.04 31.93 14.75
N THR A 150 -8.43 31.30 15.85
CA THR A 150 -7.48 30.59 16.73
C THR A 150 -7.03 29.27 16.10
N VAL A 151 -5.93 28.70 16.60
CA VAL A 151 -5.43 27.39 16.12
C VAL A 151 -6.48 26.28 16.34
N GLU A 152 -7.26 26.33 17.43
CA GLU A 152 -8.37 25.38 17.67
C GLU A 152 -9.48 25.52 16.62
N GLN A 153 -9.85 26.77 16.29
CA GLN A 153 -10.81 27.06 15.22
C GLN A 153 -10.30 26.59 13.86
N MET A 154 -8.99 26.71 13.61
CA MET A 154 -8.36 26.23 12.38
C MET A 154 -8.56 24.72 12.17
N ASP A 155 -8.39 23.89 13.22
CA ASP A 155 -8.65 22.44 13.11
C ASP A 155 -10.13 22.13 12.86
N GLN A 156 -11.03 22.87 13.50
CA GLN A 156 -12.48 22.69 13.32
C GLN A 156 -12.92 23.06 11.89
N VAL A 157 -12.39 24.16 11.34
CA VAL A 157 -12.58 24.54 9.93
C VAL A 157 -12.01 23.45 9.01
N SER A 158 -10.83 22.92 9.34
CA SER A 158 -10.20 21.85 8.58
C SER A 158 -11.03 20.57 8.57
N GLU A 159 -11.61 20.20 9.71
CA GLU A 159 -12.50 19.06 9.85
C GLU A 159 -13.82 19.28 9.09
N PHE A 160 -14.37 20.50 9.11
CA PHE A 160 -15.54 20.87 8.31
C PHE A 160 -15.27 20.71 6.80
N ILE A 161 -14.16 21.29 6.31
CA ILE A 161 -13.71 21.18 4.93
C ILE A 161 -13.53 19.71 4.56
N ASN A 162 -12.79 18.95 5.38
CA ASN A 162 -12.56 17.53 5.17
C ASN A 162 -13.88 16.76 5.03
N ASN A 163 -14.82 16.94 5.96
CA ASN A 163 -16.11 16.24 5.93
C ASN A 163 -16.98 16.64 4.73
N LYS A 164 -16.97 17.91 4.34
CA LYS A 164 -17.73 18.41 3.20
C LYS A 164 -17.16 17.83 1.90
N PHE A 165 -15.85 18.00 1.67
CA PHE A 165 -15.22 17.59 0.42
C PHE A 165 -15.02 16.09 0.31
N ARG A 166 -14.81 15.36 1.43
CA ARG A 166 -14.79 13.90 1.39
C ARG A 166 -16.09 13.34 0.83
N LYS A 167 -17.25 13.88 1.23
CA LYS A 167 -18.55 13.47 0.69
C LYS A 167 -18.66 13.74 -0.81
N THR A 168 -18.26 14.94 -1.25
CA THR A 168 -18.35 15.33 -2.66
C THR A 168 -17.37 14.57 -3.55
N LEU A 169 -16.11 14.45 -3.12
CA LEU A 169 -15.03 13.84 -3.88
C LEU A 169 -15.09 12.31 -3.88
N SER A 170 -15.72 11.68 -2.90
CA SER A 170 -15.78 10.20 -2.85
C SER A 170 -16.37 9.59 -4.12
N ASN A 171 -17.42 10.17 -4.68
CA ASN A 171 -18.03 9.68 -5.92
C ASN A 171 -17.11 9.88 -7.14
N LEU A 172 -16.48 11.05 -7.24
CA LEU A 172 -15.47 11.34 -8.27
C LEU A 172 -14.31 10.35 -8.18
N CYS A 173 -13.84 10.08 -6.98
CA CYS A 173 -12.78 9.12 -6.67
C CYS A 173 -13.15 7.69 -7.09
N ILE A 174 -14.39 7.25 -6.81
CA ILE A 174 -14.92 5.96 -7.25
C ILE A 174 -14.96 5.88 -8.78
N PHE A 175 -15.47 6.92 -9.45
CA PHE A 175 -15.55 7.00 -10.90
C PHE A 175 -14.17 6.92 -11.57
N VAL A 176 -13.20 7.69 -11.07
CA VAL A 176 -11.80 7.67 -11.54
C VAL A 176 -11.19 6.29 -11.33
N ARG A 177 -11.35 5.72 -10.13
CA ARG A 177 -10.83 4.39 -9.76
C ARG A 177 -11.36 3.31 -10.70
N ASP A 178 -12.67 3.25 -10.90
CA ASP A 178 -13.31 2.18 -11.66
C ASP A 178 -13.04 2.32 -13.16
N THR A 179 -12.94 3.56 -13.66
CA THR A 179 -12.53 3.81 -15.04
C THR A 179 -11.07 3.41 -15.26
N PHE A 180 -10.17 3.79 -14.35
CA PHE A 180 -8.77 3.39 -14.43
C PHE A 180 -8.60 1.87 -14.38
N LYS A 181 -9.31 1.20 -13.45
CA LYS A 181 -9.35 -0.27 -13.35
C LYS A 181 -9.76 -0.92 -14.66
N ARG A 182 -10.84 -0.44 -15.28
CA ARG A 182 -11.38 -0.98 -16.53
C ARG A 182 -10.39 -0.82 -17.69
N ILE A 183 -9.81 0.37 -17.85
CA ILE A 183 -8.82 0.67 -18.89
C ILE A 183 -7.59 -0.24 -18.75
N THR A 184 -7.09 -0.40 -17.52
CA THR A 184 -5.85 -1.14 -17.25
C THR A 184 -6.03 -2.65 -17.24
N SER A 185 -7.20 -3.17 -16.85
CA SER A 185 -7.48 -4.62 -16.86
C SER A 185 -7.39 -5.24 -18.26
N ASN A 186 -7.59 -4.44 -19.29
CA ASN A 186 -7.50 -4.86 -20.70
C ASN A 186 -6.06 -4.83 -21.25
N LYS A 187 -5.07 -4.48 -20.43
CA LYS A 187 -3.66 -4.35 -20.84
C LYS A 187 -2.83 -5.50 -20.25
N GLU A 188 -2.00 -6.15 -21.07
CA GLU A 188 -1.11 -7.25 -20.65
C GLU A 188 -0.11 -6.87 -19.54
N ALA A 189 0.14 -5.56 -19.36
CA ALA A 189 1.04 -5.04 -18.36
C ALA A 189 0.40 -4.88 -16.96
N ALA A 190 -0.91 -5.11 -16.79
CA ALA A 190 -1.52 -5.04 -15.47
C ALA A 190 -1.30 -6.36 -14.69
N LEU A 191 -0.61 -6.27 -13.55
CA LEU A 191 -0.64 -7.31 -12.53
C LEU A 191 -1.98 -7.22 -11.83
N SER A 192 -2.90 -8.06 -12.26
CA SER A 192 -4.07 -8.36 -11.47
C SER A 192 -3.64 -9.35 -10.39
N LEU A 193 -3.61 -8.92 -9.12
CA LEU A 193 -3.40 -9.81 -7.96
C LEU A 193 -4.65 -10.68 -7.73
N GLU A 194 -5.21 -11.27 -8.79
CA GLU A 194 -6.47 -12.03 -8.75
C GLU A 194 -6.44 -13.22 -7.80
N LEU A 195 -5.25 -13.72 -7.50
CA LEU A 195 -5.01 -14.73 -6.48
C LEU A 195 -5.63 -14.33 -5.12
N PHE A 196 -5.75 -13.02 -4.84
CA PHE A 196 -6.28 -12.43 -3.59
C PHE A 196 -7.76 -12.05 -3.67
N LYS A 197 -8.45 -12.34 -4.79
CA LYS A 197 -9.89 -12.01 -4.97
C LYS A 197 -10.83 -12.89 -4.13
N ARG A 198 -10.31 -13.87 -3.38
CA ARG A 198 -11.14 -14.82 -2.61
C ARG A 198 -11.87 -14.17 -1.44
N ASN A 199 -11.47 -12.98 -1.02
CA ASN A 199 -12.22 -12.14 -0.09
C ASN A 199 -12.64 -10.81 -0.76
N ASN A 200 -13.61 -10.87 -1.67
CA ASN A 200 -14.50 -9.73 -1.95
C ASN A 200 -15.44 -9.44 -0.75
N ARG A 201 -14.93 -9.47 0.48
CA ARG A 201 -15.64 -8.92 1.64
C ARG A 201 -15.63 -7.41 1.45
N LYS A 202 -16.73 -6.88 0.88
CA LYS A 202 -17.06 -5.46 0.71
C LYS A 202 -15.80 -4.58 0.75
N LEU A 203 -15.04 -4.54 -0.35
CA LEU A 203 -14.06 -3.47 -0.59
C LEU A 203 -14.69 -2.18 -0.06
N SER A 204 -14.01 -1.50 0.88
CA SER A 204 -14.59 -0.34 1.53
C SER A 204 -15.14 0.60 0.46
N ARG A 205 -16.41 0.98 0.59
CA ARG A 205 -17.00 1.98 -0.30
C ARG A 205 -16.25 3.32 -0.21
N ASP A 206 -15.47 3.49 0.86
CA ASP A 206 -14.70 4.68 1.13
C ASP A 206 -13.41 4.69 0.30
N CYS A 207 -13.40 5.49 -0.76
CA CYS A 207 -12.23 5.75 -1.60
C CYS A 207 -11.19 6.68 -0.94
N ILE A 208 -11.53 7.28 0.21
CA ILE A 208 -10.69 8.19 0.97
C ILE A 208 -10.72 7.74 2.44
N PRO A 209 -9.82 6.84 2.88
CA PRO A 209 -9.81 6.34 4.26
C PRO A 209 -9.23 7.33 5.29
N TRP A 210 -8.48 8.34 4.86
CA TRP A 210 -7.70 9.26 5.70
C TRP A 210 -7.57 10.64 5.02
N THR A 211 -7.08 11.67 5.70
CA THR A 211 -6.64 12.93 5.07
C THR A 211 -5.44 13.47 5.83
N HIS A 212 -4.38 13.88 5.13
CA HIS A 212 -3.27 14.65 5.69
C HIS A 212 -3.47 16.13 5.39
N ARG A 213 -3.37 17.00 6.39
CA ARG A 213 -3.61 18.44 6.29
C ARG A 213 -2.29 19.17 6.25
N ILE A 214 -2.14 20.14 5.35
CA ILE A 214 -0.96 20.99 5.28
C ILE A 214 -1.39 22.43 5.52
N TYR A 215 -0.95 22.99 6.63
CA TYR A 215 -1.13 24.40 6.93
C TYR A 215 0.05 25.14 6.36
N HIS A 216 -0.15 25.81 5.22
CA HIS A 216 0.77 26.83 4.76
C HIS A 216 0.38 28.16 5.40
N ILE A 217 1.30 28.71 6.18
CA ILE A 217 1.12 29.95 6.93
C ILE A 217 2.20 30.93 6.48
N ASN A 218 1.75 32.12 6.09
CA ASN A 218 2.61 33.22 5.73
C ASN A 218 2.52 34.29 6.81
N ASP A 219 3.45 34.27 7.77
CA ASP A 219 3.45 35.19 8.90
C ASP A 219 4.86 35.46 9.44
N ASN A 220 5.29 36.71 9.30
CA ASN A 220 6.60 37.19 9.74
C ASN A 220 6.74 37.28 11.26
N GLU A 221 5.65 37.46 12.00
CA GLU A 221 5.68 37.47 13.47
C GLU A 221 6.05 36.08 14.00
N LEU A 222 5.52 35.01 13.40
CA LEU A 222 5.90 33.64 13.76
C LEU A 222 7.37 33.35 13.47
N LEU A 223 7.92 33.90 12.39
CA LEU A 223 9.32 33.68 12.05
C LEU A 223 10.28 34.28 13.08
N THR A 224 9.87 35.36 13.74
CA THR A 224 10.63 36.00 14.82
C THR A 224 10.46 35.34 16.19
N SER A 225 9.54 34.39 16.32
CA SER A 225 9.33 33.64 17.57
C SER A 225 10.44 32.60 17.77
N ASP A 226 10.88 32.43 19.02
CA ASP A 226 11.91 31.42 19.36
C ASP A 226 11.45 29.98 19.08
N LYS A 227 10.13 29.71 19.17
CA LYS A 227 9.55 28.36 19.03
C LYS A 227 8.16 28.39 18.38
N PRO A 228 8.04 28.71 17.08
CA PRO A 228 6.74 28.87 16.44
C PRO A 228 5.94 27.56 16.38
N GLY A 229 6.60 26.40 16.38
CA GLY A 229 5.92 25.10 16.40
C GLY A 229 5.08 24.84 17.67
N GLU A 230 5.45 25.41 18.82
CA GLU A 230 4.73 25.15 20.08
C GLU A 230 3.27 25.63 20.04
N PHE A 231 2.97 26.69 19.28
CA PHE A 231 1.60 27.17 19.08
C PHE A 231 0.70 26.12 18.41
N PHE A 232 1.29 25.18 17.69
CA PHE A 232 0.59 24.18 16.90
C PHE A 232 0.83 22.74 17.39
N ARG A 233 1.48 22.58 18.54
CA ARG A 233 1.89 21.26 19.04
C ARG A 233 0.74 20.25 19.07
N PHE A 234 -0.45 20.68 19.49
CA PHE A 234 -1.62 19.79 19.57
C PHE A 234 -2.09 19.26 18.19
N LEU A 235 -1.77 19.96 17.09
CA LEU A 235 -2.07 19.50 15.73
C LEU A 235 -1.04 18.49 15.24
N VAL A 236 0.24 18.78 15.41
CA VAL A 236 1.34 18.02 14.80
C VAL A 236 1.66 16.74 15.60
N THR A 237 1.42 16.77 16.91
CA THR A 237 1.69 15.65 17.82
C THR A 237 0.43 15.31 18.63
N PRO A 238 -0.36 14.30 18.23
CA PRO A 238 -1.59 13.93 18.94
C PRO A 238 -1.34 13.30 20.33
N SER A 239 -0.08 12.99 20.68
CA SER A 239 0.32 12.62 22.04
C SER A 239 1.35 13.62 22.60
N SER A 240 1.23 13.93 23.89
CA SER A 240 2.14 14.86 24.59
C SER A 240 3.59 14.35 24.72
N GLN A 241 3.86 13.11 24.28
CA GLN A 241 5.14 12.42 24.42
C GLN A 241 6.05 12.55 23.21
N VAL A 242 5.53 12.99 22.06
CA VAL A 242 6.33 13.20 20.85
C VAL A 242 6.76 14.66 20.80
N ASP A 243 8.06 14.88 20.64
CA ASP A 243 8.59 16.23 20.49
C ASP A 243 8.28 16.79 19.08
N ILE A 244 8.01 18.08 19.04
CA ILE A 244 7.91 18.83 17.79
C ILE A 244 9.31 19.32 17.41
N HIS A 245 9.71 19.05 16.18
CA HIS A 245 11.01 19.43 15.66
C HIS A 245 10.83 20.25 14.40
N ASP A 246 11.56 21.35 14.33
CA ASP A 246 11.73 22.07 13.08
C ASP A 246 12.74 21.33 12.21
N PHE A 247 12.35 21.09 10.97
CA PHE A 247 13.14 20.39 9.97
C PHE A 247 13.64 21.31 8.86
N SER A 248 13.38 22.62 8.95
CA SER A 248 13.98 23.58 8.04
C SER A 248 15.51 23.60 8.22
N ILE A 249 16.23 23.95 7.15
CA ILE A 249 17.66 24.27 7.23
C ILE A 249 17.95 25.73 6.90
N TYR A 250 16.90 26.53 6.72
CA TYR A 250 16.98 27.93 6.33
C TYR A 250 16.15 28.78 7.30
N ASP A 251 16.68 29.95 7.66
CA ASP A 251 16.14 30.76 8.77
C ASP A 251 14.80 31.46 8.46
N HIS A 252 14.43 31.57 7.18
CA HIS A 252 13.20 32.23 6.72
C HIS A 252 11.99 31.30 6.64
N ARG A 253 12.09 30.09 7.19
CA ARG A 253 10.98 29.13 7.23
C ARG A 253 11.08 28.16 8.38
N TYR A 254 9.93 27.63 8.78
CA TYR A 254 9.84 26.51 9.70
C TYR A 254 8.98 25.40 9.10
N ILE A 255 9.41 24.15 9.27
CA ILE A 255 8.71 22.99 8.71
C ILE A 255 8.51 21.94 9.79
N TYR A 256 7.25 21.68 10.11
CA TYR A 256 6.84 20.72 11.12
C TYR A 256 6.00 19.63 10.48
N PHE A 257 6.44 18.39 10.58
CA PHE A 257 5.70 17.23 10.07
C PHE A 257 5.12 16.39 11.20
N GLY A 258 3.88 15.96 11.01
CA GLY A 258 3.12 15.18 11.98
C GLY A 258 2.39 14.01 11.35
N TRP A 259 1.62 13.32 12.19
CA TRP A 259 0.72 12.25 11.75
C TRP A 259 -0.66 12.86 11.46
N GLY A 260 -0.97 13.07 10.18
CA GLY A 260 -2.24 13.66 9.74
C GLY A 260 -2.21 15.19 9.56
N HIS A 261 -1.23 15.88 10.15
CA HIS A 261 -1.07 17.34 10.03
C HIS A 261 0.40 17.71 9.81
N SER A 262 0.64 18.64 8.91
CA SER A 262 1.94 19.29 8.70
C SER A 262 1.78 20.79 8.64
N ILE A 263 2.79 21.53 9.07
CA ILE A 263 2.77 22.98 9.14
C ILE A 263 4.03 23.50 8.47
N ILE A 264 3.84 24.44 7.57
CA ILE A 264 4.90 25.10 6.81
C ILE A 264 4.69 26.59 7.01
N ILE A 265 5.63 27.21 7.71
CA ILE A 265 5.65 28.66 7.95
C ILE A 265 6.70 29.25 7.03
N THR A 266 6.34 30.26 6.26
CA THR A 266 7.25 30.92 5.31
C THR A 266 7.11 32.43 5.41
N ASP A 267 8.17 33.14 5.02
CA ASP A 267 8.11 34.56 4.67
C ASP A 267 7.71 34.72 3.19
N GLU A 268 7.20 35.89 2.81
CA GLU A 268 7.13 36.33 1.40
C GLU A 268 8.49 36.72 0.82
N TYR A 269 9.58 36.58 1.59
CA TYR A 269 10.90 37.06 1.20
C TYR A 269 11.40 36.40 -0.09
N ASP A 270 11.55 37.25 -1.12
CA ASP A 270 12.33 36.98 -2.32
C ASP A 270 13.73 37.55 -2.09
N ASP A 271 14.63 36.71 -1.59
CA ASP A 271 16.04 37.02 -1.38
C ASP A 271 16.87 36.98 -2.68
N GLY A 272 16.21 36.88 -3.84
CA GLY A 272 16.82 36.96 -5.18
C GLY A 272 17.61 35.71 -5.58
N TYR A 273 17.65 34.69 -4.72
CA TYR A 273 18.21 33.37 -5.02
C TYR A 273 17.07 32.36 -5.15
N GLU A 274 16.73 31.94 -6.38
CA GLU A 274 15.68 30.93 -6.65
C GLU A 274 15.86 29.60 -5.85
N GLN A 275 17.05 29.36 -5.28
CA GLN A 275 17.39 28.18 -4.50
C GLN A 275 16.87 28.24 -3.06
N THR A 276 16.75 29.44 -2.50
CA THR A 276 16.25 29.71 -1.13
C THR A 276 14.77 30.06 -1.14
N THR A 277 14.24 30.55 -2.26
CA THR A 277 12.80 30.79 -2.45
C THR A 277 11.99 29.53 -2.16
N VAL A 278 11.03 29.64 -1.24
CA VAL A 278 10.23 28.49 -0.79
C VAL A 278 9.16 28.18 -1.83
N ASN A 279 9.31 27.07 -2.54
CA ASN A 279 8.22 26.52 -3.35
C ASN A 279 7.48 25.43 -2.56
N ILE A 280 6.35 25.80 -1.97
CA ILE A 280 5.54 24.92 -1.11
C ILE A 280 5.10 23.65 -1.84
N ASP A 281 4.85 23.73 -3.15
CA ASP A 281 4.48 22.58 -3.99
C ASP A 281 5.48 21.40 -3.85
N TYR A 282 6.74 21.67 -3.50
CA TYR A 282 7.75 20.63 -3.31
C TYR A 282 7.53 19.82 -2.03
N TYR A 283 7.10 20.46 -0.95
CA TYR A 283 6.81 19.78 0.32
C TYR A 283 5.50 19.01 0.25
N ILE A 284 4.47 19.60 -0.37
CA ILE A 284 3.21 18.90 -0.67
C ILE A 284 3.51 17.63 -1.44
N ARG A 285 4.31 17.74 -2.51
CA ARG A 285 4.63 16.60 -3.38
C ARG A 285 5.35 15.48 -2.63
N LEU A 286 6.20 15.85 -1.67
CA LEU A 286 6.89 14.89 -0.80
C LEU A 286 5.90 14.15 0.11
N VAL A 287 4.93 14.85 0.69
CA VAL A 287 3.85 14.24 1.49
C VAL A 287 2.95 13.35 0.63
N GLU A 288 2.56 13.78 -0.57
CA GLU A 288 1.77 12.97 -1.52
C GLU A 288 2.47 11.64 -1.86
N ILE A 289 3.78 11.70 -2.11
CA ILE A 289 4.60 10.51 -2.40
C ILE A 289 4.68 9.58 -1.19
N ALA A 290 4.97 10.14 -0.01
CA ALA A 290 5.04 9.36 1.23
C ALA A 290 3.69 8.66 1.47
N GLN A 291 2.58 9.36 1.24
CA GLN A 291 1.24 8.86 1.55
C GLN A 291 0.84 7.74 0.59
N ALA A 292 1.21 7.88 -0.70
CA ALA A 292 1.05 6.82 -1.68
C ALA A 292 1.87 5.57 -1.32
N LYS A 293 3.13 5.74 -0.89
CA LYS A 293 4.02 4.65 -0.46
C LYS A 293 3.44 3.91 0.76
N TRP A 294 3.08 4.66 1.80
CA TRP A 294 2.53 4.08 3.03
C TRP A 294 1.27 3.26 2.75
N GLN A 295 0.33 3.79 1.96
CA GLN A 295 -0.90 3.06 1.63
C GLN A 295 -0.62 1.84 0.76
N CYS A 296 0.31 1.93 -0.18
CA CYS A 296 0.72 0.77 -0.98
C CYS A 296 1.16 -0.38 -0.07
N LEU A 297 2.05 -0.10 0.88
CA LEU A 297 2.56 -1.08 1.83
C LEU A 297 1.45 -1.61 2.74
N ASN A 298 0.66 -0.74 3.37
CA ASN A 298 -0.43 -1.13 4.25
C ASN A 298 -1.43 -2.06 3.55
N LYS A 299 -1.77 -1.74 2.30
CA LYS A 299 -2.70 -2.53 1.51
C LYS A 299 -2.12 -3.89 1.09
N VAL A 300 -0.88 -3.91 0.61
CA VAL A 300 -0.20 -5.16 0.25
C VAL A 300 -0.06 -6.05 1.49
N ASN A 301 0.26 -5.47 2.66
CA ASN A 301 0.32 -6.19 3.92
C ASN A 301 -1.03 -6.82 4.28
N SER A 302 -2.12 -6.04 4.23
CA SER A 302 -3.48 -6.57 4.48
C SER A 302 -3.88 -7.70 3.52
N MET A 303 -3.45 -7.62 2.26
CA MET A 303 -3.68 -8.69 1.27
C MET A 303 -2.92 -9.97 1.65
N VAL A 304 -1.64 -9.86 2.00
CA VAL A 304 -0.81 -11.00 2.42
C VAL A 304 -1.35 -11.63 3.69
N ASP A 305 -1.71 -10.83 4.70
CA ASP A 305 -2.25 -11.32 5.96
C ASP A 305 -3.58 -12.08 5.76
N SER A 306 -4.46 -11.57 4.88
CA SER A 306 -5.71 -12.27 4.54
C SER A 306 -5.44 -13.64 3.90
N GLU A 307 -4.47 -13.75 3.01
CA GLU A 307 -4.11 -15.04 2.40
C GLU A 307 -3.40 -15.96 3.38
N LEU A 308 -2.55 -15.44 4.26
CA LEU A 308 -1.94 -16.24 5.33
C LEU A 308 -3.01 -16.86 6.22
N LEU A 309 -4.03 -16.08 6.62
CA LEU A 309 -5.17 -16.57 7.40
C LEU A 309 -5.96 -17.64 6.63
N TYR A 310 -6.25 -17.39 5.34
CA TYR A 310 -6.94 -18.36 4.49
C TYR A 310 -6.16 -19.67 4.38
N PHE A 311 -4.86 -19.57 4.10
CA PHE A 311 -3.96 -20.70 3.97
C PHE A 311 -3.89 -21.50 5.27
N ASN A 312 -3.74 -20.83 6.42
CA ASN A 312 -3.76 -21.48 7.74
C ASN A 312 -5.05 -22.26 8.00
N SER A 313 -6.20 -21.75 7.54
CA SER A 313 -7.50 -22.43 7.74
C SER A 313 -7.70 -23.70 6.92
N ARG A 314 -6.96 -23.86 5.80
CA ARG A 314 -7.13 -24.98 4.85
C ARG A 314 -5.86 -25.81 4.65
N PHE A 315 -4.83 -25.50 5.42
CA PHE A 315 -3.48 -26.04 5.32
C PHE A 315 -3.45 -27.57 5.21
N GLU A 316 -4.28 -28.25 6.00
CA GLU A 316 -4.27 -29.72 6.10
C GLU A 316 -4.98 -30.43 4.91
N ASP A 317 -5.90 -29.72 4.25
CA ASP A 317 -6.82 -30.25 3.22
C ASP A 317 -6.28 -30.14 1.79
N ILE A 318 -5.13 -29.48 1.59
CA ILE A 318 -4.54 -29.28 0.26
C ILE A 318 -4.04 -30.63 -0.29
N LYS A 319 -4.55 -31.02 -1.46
CA LYS A 319 -4.16 -32.25 -2.19
C LYS A 319 -2.77 -32.10 -2.81
N LEU A 320 -1.97 -33.17 -2.82
CA LEU A 320 -0.60 -33.20 -3.35
C LEU A 320 -0.46 -32.58 -4.75
N LYS A 321 -1.34 -32.96 -5.70
CA LYS A 321 -1.34 -32.44 -7.07
C LYS A 321 -1.50 -30.92 -7.14
N HIS A 322 -2.13 -30.31 -6.14
CA HIS A 322 -2.37 -28.86 -6.09
C HIS A 322 -1.26 -28.14 -5.32
N ILE A 323 -0.43 -28.84 -4.51
CA ILE A 323 0.65 -28.22 -3.75
C ILE A 323 1.70 -27.61 -4.68
N GLU A 324 2.11 -28.31 -5.74
CA GLU A 324 3.10 -27.76 -6.69
C GLU A 324 2.58 -26.53 -7.43
N GLN A 325 1.31 -26.55 -7.83
CA GLN A 325 0.65 -25.40 -8.43
C GLN A 325 0.54 -24.23 -7.45
N THR A 326 0.15 -24.49 -6.20
CA THR A 326 0.06 -23.48 -5.13
C THR A 326 1.42 -22.89 -4.78
N ILE A 327 2.49 -23.70 -4.77
CA ILE A 327 3.87 -23.21 -4.58
C ILE A 327 4.25 -22.28 -5.72
N TYR A 328 4.00 -22.68 -6.97
CA TYR A 328 4.30 -21.84 -8.13
C TYR A 328 3.52 -20.51 -8.09
N GLU A 329 2.22 -20.56 -7.77
CA GLU A 329 1.38 -19.37 -7.61
C GLU A 329 1.91 -18.42 -6.53
N ILE A 330 2.37 -18.96 -5.40
CA ILE A 330 2.90 -18.16 -4.28
C ILE A 330 4.31 -17.62 -4.58
N GLN A 331 5.16 -18.36 -5.27
CA GLN A 331 6.46 -17.85 -5.72
C GLN A 331 6.31 -16.74 -6.75
N LEU A 332 5.38 -16.89 -7.70
CA LEU A 332 5.02 -15.85 -8.66
C LEU A 332 4.47 -14.62 -7.94
N PHE A 333 3.62 -14.82 -6.93
CA PHE A 333 3.13 -13.75 -6.08
C PHE A 333 4.26 -13.02 -5.34
N ASN A 334 5.14 -13.75 -4.65
CA ASN A 334 6.28 -13.18 -3.93
C ASN A 334 7.17 -12.37 -4.88
N THR A 335 7.39 -12.87 -6.09
CA THR A 335 8.12 -12.15 -7.15
C THR A 335 7.44 -10.83 -7.53
N ASN A 336 6.11 -10.83 -7.65
CA ASN A 336 5.35 -9.62 -7.95
C ASN A 336 5.38 -8.61 -6.81
N ILE A 337 5.24 -9.04 -5.55
CA ILE A 337 5.37 -8.16 -4.38
C ILE A 337 6.77 -7.57 -4.28
N ASN A 338 7.80 -8.39 -4.48
CA ASN A 338 9.18 -7.91 -4.51
C ASN A 338 9.40 -6.89 -5.63
N SER A 339 8.75 -7.04 -6.78
CA SER A 339 8.77 -6.02 -7.84
C SER A 339 8.16 -4.70 -7.37
N ILE A 340 7.01 -4.74 -6.67
CA ILE A 340 6.35 -3.55 -6.11
C ILE A 340 7.26 -2.89 -5.07
N LEU A 341 7.84 -3.66 -4.14
CA LEU A 341 8.75 -3.16 -3.12
C LEU A 341 10.00 -2.50 -3.71
N ARG A 342 10.58 -3.10 -4.75
CA ARG A 342 11.71 -2.50 -5.48
C ARG A 342 11.31 -1.16 -6.11
N SER A 343 10.14 -1.06 -6.74
CA SER A 343 9.63 0.20 -7.28
C SER A 343 9.46 1.28 -6.20
N LEU A 344 9.08 0.90 -4.97
CA LEU A 344 8.95 1.83 -3.84
C LEU A 344 10.32 2.28 -3.29
N ASP A 345 11.31 1.38 -3.25
CA ASP A 345 12.68 1.67 -2.79
C ASP A 345 13.47 2.50 -3.82
N ASP A 346 13.16 2.33 -5.11
CA ASP A 346 13.75 3.06 -6.23
C ASP A 346 13.37 4.54 -6.29
N LEU A 347 12.54 5.00 -5.35
CA LEU A 347 12.21 6.40 -5.17
C LEU A 347 13.43 7.16 -4.63
N LYS A 348 14.47 7.24 -5.46
CA LYS A 348 15.67 8.01 -5.20
C LYS A 348 15.28 9.46 -5.19
N ILE A 349 15.40 9.97 -4.00
CA ILE A 349 15.25 11.35 -3.68
C ILE A 349 16.66 11.95 -3.81
N THR A 350 16.90 12.58 -4.95
CA THR A 350 18.12 13.37 -5.19
C THR A 350 17.89 14.74 -4.55
N PHE A 351 18.31 14.95 -3.30
CA PHE A 351 18.12 16.24 -2.65
C PHE A 351 19.36 16.81 -1.96
N ASP A 352 19.32 18.14 -1.91
CA ASP A 352 19.58 18.97 -0.73
C ASP A 352 19.19 18.29 0.61
N THR A 353 19.90 18.59 1.69
CA THR A 353 19.83 17.82 2.94
C THR A 353 18.46 17.90 3.63
N GLU A 354 17.78 19.04 3.55
CA GLU A 354 16.47 19.29 4.21
C GLU A 354 15.40 18.28 3.79
N LYS A 355 15.15 18.16 2.49
CA LYS A 355 14.05 17.34 1.99
C LYS A 355 14.30 15.84 2.21
N ARG A 356 15.57 15.42 2.35
CA ARG A 356 15.93 14.04 2.72
C ARG A 356 15.57 13.75 4.17
N ASN A 357 15.88 14.68 5.05
CA ASN A 357 15.51 14.60 6.47
C ASN A 357 13.98 14.58 6.62
N LEU A 358 13.28 15.44 5.87
CA LEU A 358 11.82 15.50 5.85
C LEU A 358 11.16 14.19 5.39
N LEU A 359 11.63 13.55 4.31
CA LEU A 359 11.08 12.24 3.92
C LEU A 359 11.37 11.18 4.97
N LYS A 360 12.58 11.19 5.54
CA LYS A 360 12.95 10.24 6.60
C LYS A 360 12.00 10.38 7.79
N GLU A 361 11.74 11.61 8.23
CA GLU A 361 10.82 11.88 9.33
C GLU A 361 9.41 11.35 9.04
N LEU A 362 8.89 11.55 7.82
CA LEU A 362 7.60 10.97 7.45
C LEU A 362 7.61 9.44 7.49
N ASN A 363 8.68 8.80 7.00
CA ASN A 363 8.78 7.34 7.06
C ASN A 363 8.83 6.82 8.50
N ASP A 364 9.58 7.51 9.37
CA ASP A 364 9.78 7.16 10.78
C ASP A 364 8.46 7.34 11.55
N ARG A 365 7.84 8.54 11.46
CA ARG A 365 6.53 8.81 12.09
C ARG A 365 5.45 7.88 11.55
N TRP A 366 5.49 7.54 10.26
CA TRP A 366 4.46 6.70 9.64
C TRP A 366 4.70 5.19 9.77
N HIS A 367 5.76 4.78 10.46
CA HIS A 367 6.15 3.39 10.66
C HIS A 367 6.27 2.60 9.33
N VAL A 368 6.78 3.25 8.29
CA VAL A 368 6.89 2.68 6.94
C VAL A 368 7.79 1.44 6.94
N ASP A 369 8.89 1.48 7.69
CA ASP A 369 9.82 0.35 7.78
C ASP A 369 9.20 -0.83 8.52
N THR A 370 8.45 -0.59 9.59
CA THR A 370 7.70 -1.64 10.30
C THR A 370 6.67 -2.33 9.40
N LEU A 371 5.96 -1.57 8.56
CA LEU A 371 5.04 -2.15 7.57
C LEU A 371 5.78 -3.04 6.56
N LYS A 372 6.96 -2.62 6.12
CA LYS A 372 7.80 -3.38 5.19
C LYS A 372 8.33 -4.67 5.82
N GLU A 373 8.81 -4.60 7.06
CA GLU A 373 9.30 -5.75 7.81
C GLU A 373 8.20 -6.78 8.06
N ASN A 374 7.02 -6.34 8.50
CA ASN A 374 5.86 -7.21 8.70
C ASN A 374 5.49 -7.94 7.41
N LEU A 375 5.42 -7.21 6.29
CA LEU A 375 5.11 -7.79 4.99
C LEU A 375 6.13 -8.88 4.59
N LEU A 376 7.43 -8.60 4.73
CA LEU A 376 8.49 -9.56 4.41
C LEU A 376 8.41 -10.81 5.31
N SER A 377 8.12 -10.61 6.59
CA SER A 377 7.93 -11.72 7.54
C SER A 377 6.72 -12.59 7.19
N SER A 378 5.56 -11.98 6.88
CA SER A 378 4.35 -12.72 6.49
C SER A 378 4.57 -13.51 5.20
N MET A 379 5.28 -12.94 4.22
CA MET A 379 5.64 -13.64 2.97
C MET A 379 6.53 -14.86 3.21
N ASP A 380 7.56 -14.73 4.07
CA ASP A 380 8.47 -15.82 4.44
C ASP A 380 7.74 -16.94 5.23
N GLU A 381 6.79 -16.59 6.10
CA GLU A 381 5.98 -17.56 6.83
C GLU A 381 5.13 -18.42 5.88
N ILE A 382 4.48 -17.81 4.88
CA ILE A 382 3.71 -18.52 3.86
C ILE A 382 4.62 -19.52 3.12
N GLU A 383 5.79 -19.07 2.68
CA GLU A 383 6.74 -19.90 1.92
C GLU A 383 7.24 -21.10 2.75
N LYS A 384 7.67 -20.86 3.99
CA LYS A 384 8.11 -21.93 4.91
C LYS A 384 7.03 -22.98 5.15
N LYS A 385 5.79 -22.54 5.39
CA LYS A 385 4.68 -23.46 5.64
C LYS A 385 4.32 -24.30 4.41
N LEU A 386 4.41 -23.75 3.20
CA LEU A 386 4.21 -24.51 1.96
C LEU A 386 5.29 -25.57 1.75
N MET A 387 6.56 -25.21 1.98
CA MET A 387 7.67 -26.16 1.88
C MET A 387 7.48 -27.31 2.87
N TYR A 388 7.11 -26.99 4.12
CA TYR A 388 6.80 -28.01 5.12
C TYR A 388 5.65 -28.95 4.71
N LEU A 389 4.55 -28.42 4.13
CA LEU A 389 3.46 -29.28 3.61
C LEU A 389 3.94 -30.23 2.52
N ARG A 390 4.74 -29.68 1.59
CA ARG A 390 5.30 -30.46 0.48
C ARG A 390 6.13 -31.62 1.03
N ASP A 391 7.07 -31.33 1.93
CA ASP A 391 7.98 -32.33 2.49
C ASP A 391 7.22 -33.37 3.33
N ARG A 392 6.28 -32.93 4.16
CA ARG A 392 5.43 -33.83 4.97
C ARG A 392 4.60 -34.76 4.08
N LYS A 393 4.03 -34.27 2.98
CA LYS A 393 3.20 -35.09 2.08
C LYS A 393 4.05 -36.02 1.18
N ILE A 394 5.26 -35.61 0.78
CA ILE A 394 6.26 -36.49 0.14
C ILE A 394 6.59 -37.65 1.09
N SER A 395 6.94 -37.34 2.34
CA SER A 395 7.26 -38.34 3.37
C SER A 395 6.10 -39.31 3.64
N ILE A 396 4.85 -38.83 3.68
CA ILE A 396 3.67 -39.72 3.80
C ILE A 396 3.54 -40.65 2.59
N ASN A 397 3.82 -40.16 1.38
CA ASN A 397 3.75 -40.98 0.17
C ASN A 397 4.86 -42.04 0.14
N ASP A 398 6.07 -41.68 0.56
CA ASP A 398 7.20 -42.60 0.71
C ASP A 398 6.93 -43.65 1.80
N GLY A 399 6.32 -43.24 2.92
CA GLY A 399 5.89 -44.16 3.98
C GLY A 399 4.85 -45.16 3.49
N ARG A 400 3.88 -44.72 2.67
CA ARG A 400 2.92 -45.62 2.01
C ARG A 400 3.60 -46.56 1.03
N LEU A 401 4.55 -46.07 0.22
CA LEU A 401 5.33 -46.89 -0.70
C LEU A 401 6.14 -47.95 0.06
N ASN A 402 6.81 -47.57 1.14
CA ASN A 402 7.56 -48.49 2.00
C ASN A 402 6.65 -49.54 2.65
N SER A 403 5.45 -49.15 3.07
CA SER A 403 4.47 -50.08 3.64
C SER A 403 4.01 -51.11 2.59
N ILE A 404 3.81 -50.67 1.33
CA ILE A 404 3.48 -51.55 0.22
C ILE A 404 4.65 -52.48 -0.12
N LEU A 405 5.88 -51.95 -0.20
CA LEU A 405 7.09 -52.75 -0.43
C LEU A 405 7.28 -53.80 0.67
N PHE A 406 7.00 -53.45 1.92
CA PHE A 406 7.04 -54.39 3.04
C PHE A 406 6.02 -55.51 2.90
N ILE A 407 4.76 -55.20 2.53
CA ILE A 407 3.72 -56.21 2.26
C ILE A 407 4.14 -57.11 1.10
N LEU A 408 4.66 -56.55 0.00
CA LEU A 408 5.17 -57.32 -1.14
C LEU A 408 6.35 -58.22 -0.75
N THR A 409 7.23 -57.73 0.13
CA THR A 409 8.37 -58.50 0.64
C THR A 409 7.91 -59.66 1.52
N ILE A 410 6.89 -59.46 2.37
CA ILE A 410 6.29 -60.54 3.17
C ILE A 410 5.68 -61.60 2.25
N ILE A 411 4.87 -61.19 1.26
CA ILE A 411 4.24 -62.13 0.32
C ILE A 411 5.31 -62.93 -0.44
N SER A 412 6.31 -62.23 -0.99
CA SER A 412 7.42 -62.88 -1.73
C SER A 412 8.21 -63.84 -0.84
N SER A 413 8.43 -63.48 0.43
CA SER A 413 9.14 -64.36 1.39
C SER A 413 8.34 -65.64 1.66
N ILE A 414 7.01 -65.52 1.84
CA ILE A 414 6.12 -66.68 2.04
C ILE A 414 6.18 -67.61 0.81
N GLU A 415 6.14 -67.06 -0.41
CA GLU A 415 6.25 -67.84 -1.65
C GLU A 415 7.58 -68.61 -1.75
N VAL A 416 8.70 -67.97 -1.38
CA VAL A 416 10.01 -68.64 -1.35
C VAL A 416 10.02 -69.79 -0.33
N PHE A 417 9.48 -69.57 0.88
CA PHE A 417 9.38 -70.63 1.90
C PHE A 417 8.51 -71.80 1.46
N VAL A 418 7.36 -71.53 0.81
CA VAL A 418 6.48 -72.57 0.24
C VAL A 418 7.22 -73.34 -0.84
N THR A 419 7.96 -72.66 -1.73
CA THR A 419 8.76 -73.30 -2.79
C THR A 419 9.81 -74.24 -2.22
N ILE A 420 10.57 -73.78 -1.22
CA ILE A 420 11.60 -74.59 -0.54
C ILE A 420 10.94 -75.78 0.16
N TYR A 421 9.82 -75.58 0.84
CA TYR A 421 9.09 -76.65 1.53
C TYR A 421 8.63 -77.74 0.55
N ASN A 422 8.10 -77.36 -0.62
CA ASN A 422 7.68 -78.32 -1.66
C ASN A 422 8.85 -79.09 -2.26
N LEU A 423 10.00 -78.43 -2.42
CA LEU A 423 11.22 -79.07 -2.92
C LEU A 423 11.71 -80.17 -1.97
N ILE A 424 11.54 -79.97 -0.66
CA ILE A 424 12.02 -80.89 0.39
C ILE A 424 11.00 -82.00 0.69
N TRP A 425 9.69 -81.73 0.64
CA TRP A 425 8.62 -82.62 1.11
C TRP A 425 7.62 -83.01 0.02
N ALA A 426 8.11 -83.45 -1.14
CA ALA A 426 7.34 -83.78 -2.33
C ALA A 426 6.44 -85.03 -2.16
N ASP A 427 5.30 -84.87 -1.49
CA ASP A 427 4.16 -85.80 -1.52
C ASP A 427 2.99 -85.18 -2.32
N ASN A 428 2.35 -85.98 -3.18
CA ASN A 428 1.33 -85.51 -4.13
C ASN A 428 0.11 -84.80 -3.51
N THR A 429 -0.21 -85.03 -2.23
CA THR A 429 -1.31 -84.34 -1.53
C THR A 429 -0.93 -82.95 -1.01
N LYS A 430 0.36 -82.67 -0.82
CA LYS A 430 0.88 -81.36 -0.40
C LYS A 430 1.03 -80.38 -1.58
N ALA A 431 1.14 -80.90 -2.81
CA ALA A 431 1.23 -80.11 -4.04
C ALA A 431 -0.01 -79.22 -4.27
N ILE A 432 -1.22 -79.73 -3.99
CA ILE A 432 -2.48 -78.98 -4.17
C ILE A 432 -2.58 -77.79 -3.20
N VAL A 433 -2.19 -77.99 -1.94
CA VAL A 433 -2.18 -76.92 -0.92
C VAL A 433 -1.18 -75.83 -1.29
N SER A 434 0.00 -76.22 -1.77
CA SER A 434 0.99 -75.28 -2.29
C SER A 434 0.48 -74.48 -3.48
N GLU A 435 -0.10 -75.15 -4.47
CA GLU A 435 -0.61 -74.50 -5.68
C GLU A 435 -1.73 -73.51 -5.35
N ALA A 436 -2.59 -73.85 -4.38
CA ALA A 436 -3.60 -72.94 -3.85
C ALA A 436 -2.97 -71.72 -3.15
N VAL A 437 -1.92 -71.90 -2.34
CA VAL A 437 -1.20 -70.79 -1.69
C VAL A 437 -0.54 -69.89 -2.72
N PHE A 438 0.11 -70.45 -3.75
CA PHE A 438 0.71 -69.70 -4.85
C PHE A 438 -0.32 -68.91 -5.66
N THR A 439 -1.45 -69.52 -5.96
CA THR A 439 -2.52 -68.86 -6.73
C THR A 439 -3.14 -67.73 -5.91
N PHE A 440 -3.30 -67.93 -4.59
CA PHE A 440 -3.84 -66.93 -3.67
C PHE A 440 -2.86 -65.77 -3.42
N SER A 441 -1.57 -66.05 -3.25
CA SER A 441 -0.54 -65.02 -3.10
C SER A 441 -0.37 -64.19 -4.38
N SER A 442 -0.40 -64.84 -5.55
CA SER A 442 -0.34 -64.19 -6.86
C SER A 442 -1.55 -63.30 -7.11
N THR A 443 -2.76 -63.75 -6.75
CA THR A 443 -3.98 -62.94 -6.87
C THR A 443 -4.00 -61.76 -5.90
N ILE A 444 -3.54 -61.92 -4.66
CA ILE A 444 -3.37 -60.80 -3.71
C ILE A 444 -2.35 -59.80 -4.25
N THR A 445 -1.21 -60.27 -4.75
CA THR A 445 -0.16 -59.40 -5.33
C THR A 445 -0.71 -58.61 -6.50
N LEU A 446 -1.44 -59.26 -7.42
CA LEU A 446 -2.10 -58.61 -8.54
C LEU A 446 -3.15 -57.59 -8.08
N LEU A 447 -3.95 -57.92 -7.06
CA LEU A 447 -4.95 -57.02 -6.48
C LEU A 447 -4.30 -55.77 -5.87
N ILE A 448 -3.20 -55.94 -5.12
CA ILE A 448 -2.39 -54.83 -4.58
C ILE A 448 -1.84 -53.98 -5.73
N PHE A 449 -1.35 -54.60 -6.80
CA PHE A 449 -0.83 -53.89 -7.98
C PHE A 449 -1.93 -53.10 -8.70
N ILE A 450 -3.13 -53.66 -8.83
CA ILE A 450 -4.31 -53.01 -9.43
C ILE A 450 -4.77 -51.83 -8.56
N ILE A 451 -4.89 -52.02 -7.24
CA ILE A 451 -5.25 -50.94 -6.30
C ILE A 451 -4.19 -49.82 -6.35
N PHE A 452 -2.92 -50.16 -6.43
CA PHE A 452 -1.83 -49.19 -6.57
C PHE A 452 -1.90 -48.44 -7.91
N TYR A 453 -2.10 -49.15 -9.02
CA TYR A 453 -2.22 -48.56 -10.35
C TYR A 453 -3.43 -47.62 -10.46
N ILE A 454 -4.58 -48.03 -9.89
CA ILE A 454 -5.81 -47.23 -9.84
C ILE A 454 -5.61 -45.99 -8.96
N ASN A 455 -4.98 -46.12 -7.78
CA ASN A 455 -4.71 -44.99 -6.91
C ASN A 455 -3.67 -44.03 -7.51
N ARG A 456 -2.66 -44.53 -8.23
CA ARG A 456 -1.66 -43.70 -8.93
C ARG A 456 -2.26 -42.89 -10.08
N ARG A 457 -3.31 -43.38 -10.75
CA ARG A 457 -4.05 -42.63 -11.78
C ARG A 457 -5.03 -41.58 -11.23
N LYS A 458 -5.42 -41.70 -9.95
CA LYS A 458 -6.30 -40.73 -9.26
C LYS A 458 -5.53 -39.64 -8.50
N ILE A 459 -4.22 -39.81 -8.31
CA ILE A 459 -3.24 -38.77 -7.94
C ILE A 459 -2.90 -37.98 -9.19
#